data_AF-A0A5R9P252-F1
#
_entry.id   AF-A0A5R9P252-F1
#
_cell.length_a   1.000
_cell.length_b   1.000
_cell.length_c   1.000
_cell.angle_alpha   90.00
_cell.angle_beta   90.00
_cell.angle_gamma   90.00
#
_symmetry.space_group_name_H-M   'P 1'
#
loop_
_entity.id
_entity.type
_entity.pdbx_description
1 polymer ?
#
loop_
_entity_poly.entity_id
_entity_poly.type
_entity_poly.pdbx_seq_one_letter_code
_entity_poly.pdbx_strand_id
1 'polypeptide(L)'
;MSETMTEEEEVDFHRARFLKFKQIKKTLREAGFPVLGDRFPYAMHHNFYRTKIRIAGRKCRHKDLSRLLDDWMETRSDEEDYFWQVVSGAVRDLLSNEPALVGRLPQAVRHGMMTVEDGHLFLRYAKSQDFRLILDDDVSKA
;
A
#
# COMPACT_ATOMS: atom_id res chain seq x y z
N MET A 1 8.18 6.33 -25.52
CA MET A 1 9.54 5.75 -25.51
C MET A 1 9.82 5.41 -24.05
N SER A 2 9.80 4.14 -23.69
CA SER A 2 10.14 3.70 -22.32
C SER A 2 11.65 3.69 -22.19
N GLU A 3 12.19 4.61 -21.41
CA GLU A 3 13.56 4.49 -20.90
C GLU A 3 13.58 3.31 -19.94
N THR A 4 14.36 2.29 -20.31
CA THR A 4 14.53 1.10 -19.48
C THR A 4 15.56 1.47 -18.41
N MET A 5 15.14 1.52 -17.14
CA MET A 5 16.07 1.68 -16.01
C MET A 5 17.16 0.62 -16.09
N THR A 6 18.39 1.02 -15.82
CA THR A 6 19.51 0.08 -15.70
C THR A 6 19.39 -0.74 -14.41
N GLU A 7 19.99 -1.92 -14.39
CA GLU A 7 19.97 -2.84 -13.24
C GLU A 7 20.56 -2.18 -11.97
N GLU A 8 21.51 -1.26 -12.12
CA GLU A 8 22.10 -0.47 -11.03
C GLU A 8 21.11 0.58 -10.48
N GLU A 9 20.37 1.26 -11.36
CA GLU A 9 19.32 2.22 -10.97
C GLU A 9 18.15 1.53 -10.27
N GLU A 10 17.79 0.31 -10.68
CA GLU A 10 16.74 -0.50 -10.03
C GLU A 10 17.15 -0.90 -8.60
N VAL A 11 18.40 -1.34 -8.40
CA VAL A 11 18.94 -1.67 -7.08
C VAL A 11 18.95 -0.46 -6.15
N ASP A 12 19.37 0.70 -6.63
CA ASP A 12 19.40 1.94 -5.84
C ASP A 12 18.01 2.46 -5.50
N PHE A 13 17.05 2.34 -6.42
CA PHE A 13 15.65 2.68 -6.18
C PHE A 13 15.01 1.81 -5.07
N HIS A 14 15.21 0.49 -5.14
CA HIS A 14 14.74 -0.43 -4.10
C HIS A 14 15.39 -0.13 -2.74
N ARG A 15 16.67 0.22 -2.73
CA ARG A 15 17.40 0.62 -1.51
C ARG A 15 16.88 1.91 -0.91
N ALA A 16 16.65 2.95 -1.73
CA ALA A 16 16.12 4.23 -1.29
C ALA A 16 14.72 4.06 -0.65
N ARG A 17 13.85 3.30 -1.30
CA ARG A 17 12.51 2.98 -0.77
C ARG A 17 12.58 2.20 0.54
N PHE A 18 13.47 1.22 0.66
CA PHE A 18 13.70 0.48 1.89
C PHE A 18 14.14 1.40 3.04
N LEU A 19 15.08 2.31 2.80
CA LEU A 19 15.53 3.29 3.78
C LEU A 19 14.40 4.23 4.22
N LYS A 20 13.57 4.68 3.27
CA LYS A 20 12.36 5.46 3.59
C LYS A 20 11.40 4.70 4.51
N PHE A 21 11.10 3.42 4.24
CA PHE A 21 10.24 2.62 5.13
C PHE A 21 10.84 2.46 6.52
N LYS A 22 12.16 2.24 6.61
CA LYS A 22 12.87 2.15 7.89
C LYS A 22 12.73 3.45 8.69
N GLN A 23 12.83 4.60 8.03
CA GLN A 23 12.64 5.90 8.67
C GLN A 23 11.19 6.09 9.13
N ILE A 24 10.18 5.81 8.31
CA ILE A 24 8.77 5.91 8.70
C ILE A 24 8.46 4.99 9.89
N LYS A 25 8.95 3.75 9.85
CA LYS A 25 8.81 2.80 10.96
C LYS A 25 9.42 3.35 12.25
N LYS A 26 10.60 3.98 12.17
CA LYS A 26 11.23 4.63 13.33
C LYS A 26 10.35 5.77 13.86
N THR A 27 9.90 6.68 13.00
CA THR A 27 9.06 7.83 13.39
C THR A 27 7.74 7.38 14.02
N LEU A 28 7.07 6.36 13.47
CA LEU A 28 5.82 5.82 14.03
C LEU A 28 6.05 5.21 15.42
N ARG A 29 7.15 4.48 15.61
CA ARG A 29 7.51 3.90 16.91
C ARG A 29 7.81 4.97 17.95
N GLU A 30 8.50 6.04 17.58
CA GLU A 30 8.77 7.19 18.46
C GLU A 30 7.46 7.90 18.88
N ALA A 31 6.44 7.89 18.02
CA ALA A 31 5.09 8.36 18.33
C ALA A 31 4.23 7.35 19.13
N GLY A 32 4.79 6.19 19.49
CA GLY A 32 4.13 5.18 20.31
C GLY A 32 3.30 4.15 19.54
N PHE A 33 3.44 4.06 18.21
CA PHE A 33 2.76 3.00 17.44
C PHE A 33 3.46 1.64 17.61
N PRO A 34 2.70 0.53 17.69
CA PRO A 34 3.22 -0.82 17.91
C PRO A 34 3.78 -1.46 16.63
N VAL A 35 4.68 -0.79 15.92
CA VAL A 35 5.28 -1.27 14.65
C VAL A 35 6.43 -2.27 14.88
N LEU A 36 6.21 -3.26 15.74
CA LEU A 36 7.21 -4.28 16.09
C LEU A 36 7.36 -5.35 14.99
N GLY A 37 8.60 -5.75 14.70
CA GLY A 37 8.93 -6.79 13.73
C GLY A 37 8.82 -6.37 12.25
N ASP A 38 9.00 -7.31 11.32
CA ASP A 38 9.18 -7.03 9.89
C ASP A 38 7.86 -6.98 9.09
N ARG A 39 6.73 -6.88 9.79
CA ARG A 39 5.40 -6.84 9.17
C ARG A 39 5.08 -5.50 8.51
N PHE A 40 5.69 -4.42 8.99
CA PHE A 40 5.48 -3.08 8.44
C PHE A 40 6.33 -2.86 7.17
N PRO A 41 5.78 -2.23 6.12
CA PRO A 41 4.36 -1.88 5.96
C PRO A 41 3.54 -2.97 5.28
N TYR A 42 4.18 -3.90 4.57
CA TYR A 42 3.52 -4.75 3.57
C TYR A 42 2.44 -5.65 4.15
N ALA A 43 2.72 -6.42 5.21
CA ALA A 43 1.72 -7.32 5.77
C ALA A 43 0.52 -6.55 6.34
N MET A 44 0.76 -5.39 6.95
CA MET A 44 -0.27 -4.54 7.54
C MET A 44 -1.14 -3.85 6.48
N HIS A 45 -0.52 -3.34 5.41
CA HIS A 45 -1.22 -2.82 4.24
C HIS A 45 -2.20 -3.85 3.67
N HIS A 46 -1.75 -5.10 3.52
CA HIS A 46 -2.60 -6.18 3.02
C HIS A 46 -3.75 -6.51 3.98
N ASN A 47 -3.52 -6.50 5.29
CA ASN A 47 -4.59 -6.70 6.28
C ASN A 47 -5.72 -5.67 6.07
N PHE A 48 -5.36 -4.39 5.98
CA PHE A 48 -6.34 -3.31 5.82
C PHE A 48 -7.14 -3.49 4.53
N TYR A 49 -6.50 -3.50 3.36
CA TYR A 49 -7.22 -3.50 2.08
C TYR A 49 -8.00 -4.79 1.82
N ARG A 50 -7.48 -5.96 2.23
CA ARG A 50 -8.21 -7.21 2.06
C ARG A 50 -9.49 -7.27 2.88
N THR A 51 -9.60 -6.52 3.97
CA THR A 51 -10.87 -6.41 4.71
C THR A 51 -11.88 -5.52 3.99
N LYS A 52 -11.42 -4.53 3.21
CA LYS A 52 -12.26 -3.51 2.55
C LYS A 52 -12.64 -3.81 1.10
N ILE A 53 -11.84 -4.61 0.40
CA ILE A 53 -12.06 -4.96 -1.00
C ILE A 53 -12.75 -6.33 -1.10
N ARG A 54 -13.79 -6.39 -1.93
CA ARG A 54 -14.50 -7.62 -2.28
C ARG A 54 -14.47 -7.77 -3.80
N ILE A 55 -14.07 -8.95 -4.26
CA ILE A 55 -13.96 -9.30 -5.68
C ILE A 55 -15.02 -10.36 -5.91
N ALA A 56 -16.06 -10.08 -6.71
CA ALA A 56 -17.19 -11.02 -6.89
C ALA A 56 -17.73 -11.59 -5.55
N GLY A 57 -17.88 -10.73 -4.53
CA GLY A 57 -18.39 -11.12 -3.21
C GLY A 57 -17.37 -11.81 -2.27
N ARG A 58 -16.24 -12.33 -2.76
CA ARG A 58 -15.20 -12.95 -1.93
C ARG A 58 -14.18 -11.93 -1.38
N LYS A 59 -13.53 -12.30 -0.27
CA LYS A 59 -12.39 -11.55 0.29
C LYS A 59 -11.26 -11.50 -0.73
N CYS A 60 -10.72 -10.31 -0.97
CA CYS A 60 -9.55 -10.12 -1.83
C CYS A 60 -8.35 -10.96 -1.31
N ARG A 61 -7.67 -11.71 -2.21
CA ARG A 61 -6.46 -12.47 -1.87
C ARG A 61 -5.23 -11.54 -1.88
N HIS A 62 -4.07 -12.02 -1.41
CA HIS A 62 -2.83 -11.24 -1.54
C HIS A 62 -2.51 -10.95 -3.00
N LYS A 63 -2.52 -11.99 -3.87
CA LYS A 63 -2.22 -11.82 -5.30
C LYS A 63 -3.16 -10.85 -6.01
N ASP A 64 -4.45 -10.87 -5.66
CA ASP A 64 -5.42 -9.97 -6.27
C ASP A 64 -5.16 -8.52 -5.84
N LEU A 65 -4.76 -8.31 -4.58
CA LEU A 65 -4.40 -6.98 -4.07
C LEU A 65 -3.12 -6.45 -4.71
N SER A 66 -2.09 -7.30 -4.86
CA SER A 66 -0.85 -6.93 -5.54
C SER A 66 -1.12 -6.51 -6.98
N ARG A 67 -1.88 -7.32 -7.73
CA ARG A 67 -2.28 -6.97 -9.10
C ARG A 67 -3.03 -5.65 -9.18
N LEU A 68 -4.04 -5.46 -8.33
CA LEU A 68 -4.79 -4.19 -8.29
C LEU A 68 -3.89 -2.99 -8.00
N LEU A 69 -2.88 -3.17 -7.15
CA LEU A 69 -1.93 -2.12 -6.81
C LEU A 69 -1.00 -1.82 -7.98
N ASP A 70 -0.52 -2.84 -8.69
CA ASP A 70 0.30 -2.69 -9.89
C ASP A 70 -0.51 -1.99 -11.00
N ASP A 71 -1.72 -2.46 -11.30
CA ASP A 71 -2.64 -1.84 -12.26
C ASP A 71 -2.99 -0.39 -11.89
N TRP A 72 -3.13 -0.10 -10.58
CA TRP A 72 -3.35 1.26 -10.12
C TRP A 72 -2.12 2.14 -10.37
N MET A 73 -0.91 1.64 -10.15
CA MET A 73 0.33 2.40 -10.36
C MET A 73 0.56 2.77 -11.82
N GLU A 74 0.07 1.98 -12.77
CA GLU A 74 0.07 2.36 -14.20
C GLU A 74 -0.74 3.66 -14.47
N THR A 75 -1.69 4.00 -13.59
CA THR A 75 -2.49 5.23 -13.71
C THR A 75 -1.86 6.44 -13.00
N ARG A 76 -0.72 6.27 -12.33
CA ARG A 76 -0.08 7.31 -11.52
C ARG A 76 1.12 7.90 -12.24
N SER A 77 1.34 9.20 -12.03
CA SER A 77 2.50 9.92 -12.52
C SER A 77 3.62 10.06 -11.48
N ASP A 78 3.31 9.84 -10.20
CA ASP A 78 4.25 9.95 -9.09
C ASP A 78 4.50 8.57 -8.46
N GLU A 79 5.74 8.10 -8.52
CA GLU A 79 6.15 6.83 -7.93
C GLU A 79 6.06 6.81 -6.40
N GLU A 80 6.10 7.98 -5.75
CA GLU A 80 5.88 8.09 -4.30
C GLU A 80 4.46 7.73 -3.89
N ASP A 81 3.49 7.75 -4.81
CA ASP A 81 2.13 7.32 -4.52
C ASP A 81 2.10 5.87 -4.07
N TYR A 82 2.91 4.99 -4.66
CA TYR A 82 3.04 3.60 -4.21
C TYR A 82 3.48 3.54 -2.75
N PHE A 83 4.53 4.30 -2.41
CA PHE A 83 5.10 4.33 -1.08
C PHE A 83 4.06 4.79 -0.06
N TRP A 84 3.39 5.93 -0.31
CA TRP A 84 2.40 6.48 0.60
C TRP A 84 1.11 5.66 0.65
N GLN A 85 0.74 4.98 -0.43
CA GLN A 85 -0.38 4.05 -0.46
C GLN A 85 -0.13 2.84 0.45
N VAL A 86 1.09 2.31 0.40
CA VAL A 86 1.52 1.20 1.27
C VAL A 86 1.57 1.64 2.74
N VAL A 87 2.17 2.80 3.04
CA VAL A 87 2.19 3.38 4.40
C VAL A 87 0.78 3.65 4.90
N SER A 88 -0.10 4.24 4.09
CA SER A 88 -1.49 4.55 4.47
C SER A 88 -2.25 3.30 4.89
N GLY A 89 -2.16 2.22 4.11
CA GLY A 89 -2.77 0.94 4.48
C GLY A 89 -2.26 0.41 5.82
N ALA A 90 -0.95 0.45 6.05
CA ALA A 90 -0.35 -0.02 7.28
C ALA A 90 -0.74 0.82 8.51
N VAL A 91 -0.77 2.15 8.37
CA VAL A 91 -1.22 3.07 9.44
C VAL A 91 -2.70 2.88 9.74
N ARG A 92 -3.54 2.69 8.71
CA ARG A 92 -4.97 2.42 8.89
C ARG A 92 -5.21 1.08 9.60
N ASP A 93 -4.41 0.05 9.31
CA ASP A 93 -4.42 -1.23 10.06
C ASP A 93 -4.08 -1.00 11.54
N LEU A 94 -3.00 -0.27 11.83
CA LEU A 94 -2.61 0.09 13.20
C LEU A 94 -3.71 0.82 13.94
N LEU A 95 -4.27 1.89 13.34
CA LEU A 95 -5.33 2.69 13.95
C LEU A 95 -6.63 1.93 14.15
N SER A 96 -6.91 0.92 13.33
CA SER A 96 -8.07 0.05 13.52
C SER A 96 -7.94 -0.85 14.76
N ASN A 97 -6.71 -1.21 15.11
CA ASN A 97 -6.40 -2.00 16.30
C ASN A 97 -6.19 -1.13 17.55
N GLU A 98 -5.67 0.09 17.38
CA GLU A 98 -5.41 1.05 18.47
C GLU A 98 -5.90 2.47 18.14
N PRO A 99 -7.22 2.74 18.19
CA PRO A 99 -7.79 4.03 17.82
C PRO A 99 -7.27 5.23 18.63
N ALA A 100 -6.84 4.99 19.87
CA ALA A 100 -6.29 6.02 20.76
C ALA A 100 -5.01 6.69 20.19
N LEU A 101 -4.33 6.07 19.22
CA LEU A 101 -3.14 6.61 18.59
C LEU A 101 -3.43 7.66 17.50
N VAL A 102 -4.69 7.90 17.12
CA VAL A 102 -5.05 8.81 16.02
C VAL A 102 -4.48 10.23 16.19
N GLY A 103 -4.45 10.73 17.43
CA GLY A 103 -3.89 12.05 17.78
C GLY A 103 -2.36 12.08 17.84
N ARG A 104 -1.69 10.93 17.77
CA ARG A 104 -0.22 10.80 17.85
C ARG A 104 0.44 10.64 16.48
N LEU A 105 -0.34 10.58 15.39
CA LEU A 105 0.22 10.41 14.06
C LEU A 105 1.17 11.57 13.71
N PRO A 106 2.47 11.32 13.44
CA PRO A 106 3.43 12.37 13.10
C PRO A 106 2.98 13.19 11.89
N GLN A 107 3.17 14.51 11.94
CA GLN A 107 2.67 15.42 10.89
C GLN A 107 3.21 15.06 9.50
N ALA A 108 4.49 14.71 9.38
CA ALA A 108 5.09 14.31 8.11
C ALA A 108 4.43 13.03 7.53
N VAL A 109 4.09 12.06 8.39
CA VAL A 109 3.38 10.84 7.97
C VAL A 109 1.97 11.20 7.53
N ARG A 110 1.27 12.05 8.28
CA ARG A 110 -0.08 12.53 7.92
C ARG A 110 -0.07 13.24 6.57
N HIS A 111 0.86 14.17 6.34
CA HIS A 111 0.96 14.88 5.06
C HIS A 111 1.23 13.93 3.89
N GLY A 112 2.15 12.97 4.06
CA GLY A 112 2.41 11.96 3.04
C GLY A 112 1.22 11.07 2.75
N MET A 113 0.51 10.59 3.79
CA MET A 113 -0.72 9.82 3.60
C MET A 113 -1.78 10.61 2.81
N MET A 114 -1.88 11.93 3.01
CA MET A 114 -2.84 12.77 2.30
C MET A 114 -2.58 12.90 0.80
N THR A 115 -1.35 12.65 0.30
CA THR A 115 -1.09 12.65 -1.16
C THR A 115 -1.87 11.54 -1.86
N VAL A 116 -2.20 10.47 -1.13
CA VAL A 116 -3.03 9.35 -1.57
C VAL A 116 -4.41 9.32 -0.90
N GLU A 117 -4.86 10.47 -0.38
CA GLU A 117 -6.11 10.62 0.37
C GLU A 117 -6.27 9.59 1.50
N ASP A 118 -5.19 9.39 2.28
CA ASP A 118 -5.07 8.36 3.30
C ASP A 118 -5.39 6.94 2.81
N GLY A 119 -5.09 6.67 1.54
CA GLY A 119 -5.32 5.39 0.87
C GLY A 119 -6.68 5.24 0.19
N HIS A 120 -7.52 6.28 0.21
CA HIS A 120 -8.84 6.24 -0.43
C HIS A 120 -8.77 6.33 -1.95
N LEU A 121 -7.72 6.94 -2.53
CA LEU A 121 -7.54 6.97 -3.99
C LEU A 121 -7.51 5.54 -4.56
N PHE A 122 -6.60 4.72 -4.05
CA PHE A 122 -6.53 3.32 -4.42
C PHE A 122 -7.80 2.54 -4.08
N LEU A 123 -8.41 2.79 -2.91
CA LEU A 123 -9.63 2.06 -2.53
C LEU A 123 -10.80 2.34 -3.49
N ARG A 124 -10.94 3.58 -3.97
CA ARG A 124 -11.93 3.94 -4.98
C ARG A 124 -11.61 3.27 -6.32
N TYR A 125 -10.36 3.36 -6.76
CA TYR A 125 -9.89 2.69 -7.98
C TYR A 125 -10.17 1.18 -7.92
N ALA A 126 -9.78 0.51 -6.84
CA ALA A 126 -9.96 -0.92 -6.68
C ALA A 126 -11.44 -1.31 -6.75
N LYS A 127 -12.32 -0.49 -6.18
CA LYS A 127 -13.78 -0.72 -6.21
C LYS A 127 -14.44 -0.38 -7.55
N SER A 128 -13.80 0.39 -8.42
CA SER A 128 -14.32 0.69 -9.75
C SER A 128 -13.95 -0.35 -10.81
N GLN A 129 -13.03 -1.28 -10.50
CA GLN A 129 -12.62 -2.31 -11.46
C GLN A 129 -13.74 -3.34 -11.69
N ASP A 130 -13.92 -3.77 -12.95
CA ASP A 130 -14.76 -4.92 -13.25
C ASP A 130 -14.00 -6.21 -12.88
N PHE A 131 -14.33 -6.72 -11.70
CA PHE A 131 -13.67 -7.88 -11.12
C PHE A 131 -13.80 -9.18 -11.93
N ARG A 132 -14.68 -9.24 -12.93
CA ARG A 132 -14.72 -10.39 -13.87
C ARG A 132 -13.41 -10.53 -14.63
N LEU A 133 -12.80 -9.41 -15.02
CA LEU A 133 -11.50 -9.36 -15.72
C LEU A 133 -10.31 -9.75 -14.84
N ILE A 134 -10.47 -9.69 -13.50
CA ILE A 134 -9.44 -10.09 -12.53
C ILE A 134 -9.49 -11.61 -12.27
N LEU A 135 -10.62 -12.27 -12.57
CA LEU A 135 -10.83 -13.71 -12.34
C LEU A 135 -10.42 -14.59 -13.53
N ASP A 136 -10.41 -14.06 -14.75
CA ASP A 136 -10.20 -14.84 -15.99
C ASP A 136 -8.77 -15.40 -16.17
N ASP A 137 -7.79 -14.89 -15.43
CA ASP A 137 -6.41 -15.43 -15.45
C ASP A 137 -6.28 -16.77 -14.68
N ASP A 138 -7.25 -17.13 -13.83
CA ASP A 138 -7.26 -18.44 -13.14
C ASP A 138 -8.00 -19.52 -13.97
N VAL A 139 -8.79 -19.16 -14.99
CA VAL A 139 -9.61 -20.13 -15.79
C VAL A 139 -8.91 -20.57 -17.06
N SER A 140 -8.02 -19.76 -17.62
CA SER A 140 -7.30 -20.07 -18.86
C SER A 140 -6.13 -21.07 -18.69
N LYS A 141 -5.97 -21.65 -17.50
CA LYS A 141 -4.96 -22.66 -17.16
C LYS A 141 -5.54 -23.96 -16.57
N ALA A 142 -6.86 -24.15 -16.63
CA ALA A 142 -7.54 -25.36 -16.19
C ALA A 142 -7.82 -26.32 -17.35
#